data_AF-A0A960NJR1-F1
#
_entry.id   AF-A0A960NJR1-F1
#
_cell.length_a   1.000
_cell.length_b   1.000
_cell.length_c   1.000
_cell.angle_alpha   90.00
_cell.angle_beta   90.00
_cell.angle_gamma   90.00
#
_symmetry.space_group_name_H-M   'P 1'
#
loop_
_entity.id
_entity.type
_entity.pdbx_description
1 polymer ?
#
loop_
_entity_poly.entity_id
_entity_poly.type
_entity_poly.pdbx_seq_one_letter_code
_entity_poly.pdbx_strand_id
1 'polypeptide(L)'
;IYPVPDPRFPFLGVHFTRMIDGAVEAGPNAVLALCREGYRWRDVSPGDLAEMVGYRGFWNMAGKYWKTGMGEMHRSLSKTAFTKALQRLLPALEATDMTPAGAGVRAQAVAPDGSLVDDFRIGRDQSMIHVLNAPSPAATSSLSIGESIADLAAEPFGWPS
;
A
#
# COMPACT_ATOMS: atom_id res chain seq x y z
N ILE A 1 10.03 6.25 -14.13
CA ILE A 1 8.97 6.68 -15.07
C ILE A 1 7.63 6.34 -14.46
N TYR A 2 6.78 7.34 -14.23
CA TYR A 2 5.42 7.14 -13.72
C TYR A 2 4.41 7.51 -14.80
N PRO A 3 3.33 6.72 -14.97
CA PRO A 3 2.20 7.17 -15.78
C PRO A 3 1.52 8.37 -15.09
N VAL A 4 0.78 9.17 -15.85
CA VAL A 4 -0.10 10.18 -15.25
C VAL A 4 -1.11 9.43 -14.36
N PRO A 5 -1.14 9.69 -13.03
CA PRO A 5 -1.99 8.94 -12.12
C PRO A 5 -3.46 9.21 -12.41
N ASP A 6 -4.29 8.16 -12.38
CA ASP A 6 -5.73 8.32 -12.32
C ASP A 6 -6.07 8.94 -10.95
N PRO A 7 -6.73 10.11 -10.87
CA PRO A 7 -7.05 10.74 -9.59
C PRO A 7 -7.89 9.86 -8.66
N ARG A 8 -8.62 8.89 -9.22
CA ARG A 8 -9.41 7.92 -8.45
C ARG A 8 -8.55 6.84 -7.81
N PHE A 9 -7.32 6.67 -8.29
CA PHE A 9 -6.41 5.58 -7.97
C PHE A 9 -4.93 6.01 -8.06
N PRO A 10 -4.47 6.98 -7.24
CA PRO A 10 -3.17 7.62 -7.41
C PRO A 10 -1.97 6.67 -7.22
N PHE A 11 -2.20 5.49 -6.62
CA PHE A 11 -1.17 4.48 -6.33
C PHE A 11 -1.22 3.26 -7.25
N LEU A 12 -2.12 3.23 -8.23
CA LEU A 12 -2.31 2.07 -9.10
C LEU A 12 -1.75 2.32 -10.49
N GLY A 13 -0.91 1.39 -10.95
CA GLY A 13 -0.29 1.43 -12.24
C GLY A 13 1.18 1.05 -12.18
N VAL A 14 1.62 0.40 -13.25
CA VAL A 14 3.02 0.02 -13.41
C VAL A 14 3.89 1.27 -13.51
N HIS A 15 5.02 1.26 -12.82
CA HIS A 15 6.03 2.30 -12.90
C HIS A 15 7.43 1.70 -12.79
N PHE A 16 8.41 2.53 -13.15
CA PHE A 16 9.82 2.20 -13.02
C PHE A 16 10.49 3.14 -12.03
N THR A 17 11.15 2.56 -11.03
CA THR A 17 11.92 3.28 -10.01
C THR A 17 13.39 2.91 -10.18
N ARG A 18 14.26 3.91 -10.30
CA ARG A 18 15.71 3.69 -10.36
C ARG A 18 16.24 3.63 -8.93
N MET A 19 16.94 2.55 -8.61
CA MET A 19 17.53 2.30 -7.31
C MET A 19 18.92 2.91 -7.20
N ILE A 20 19.41 3.06 -5.97
CA ILE A 20 20.72 3.66 -5.66
C ILE A 20 21.90 2.85 -6.19
N ASP A 21 21.72 1.53 -6.33
CA ASP A 21 22.71 0.58 -6.87
C ASP A 21 22.71 0.55 -8.41
N GLY A 22 21.88 1.38 -9.05
CA GLY A 22 21.73 1.45 -10.49
C GLY A 22 20.72 0.46 -11.08
N ALA A 23 20.16 -0.45 -10.28
CA ALA A 23 19.08 -1.32 -10.72
C ALA A 23 17.79 -0.52 -11.00
N VAL A 24 16.85 -1.12 -11.73
CA VAL A 24 15.54 -0.55 -11.99
C VAL A 24 14.49 -1.52 -11.49
N GLU A 25 13.72 -1.08 -10.50
CA GLU A 25 12.56 -1.82 -10.02
C GLU A 25 11.33 -1.47 -10.85
N ALA A 26 10.65 -2.49 -11.36
CA ALA A 26 9.33 -2.37 -11.95
C ALA A 26 8.30 -2.72 -10.88
N GLY A 27 7.62 -1.71 -10.35
CA GLY A 27 6.80 -1.78 -9.16
C GLY A 27 5.44 -1.11 -9.34
N PRO A 28 4.50 -1.34 -8.41
CA PRO A 28 3.80 -2.63 -8.47
C PRO A 28 2.32 -2.46 -8.86
N ASN A 29 1.67 -3.60 -9.06
CA ASN A 29 0.22 -3.67 -8.95
C ASN A 29 -0.14 -3.73 -7.45
N ALA A 30 -1.01 -2.85 -6.99
CA ALA A 30 -1.51 -2.92 -5.62
C ALA A 30 -2.59 -4.02 -5.54
N VAL A 31 -2.26 -5.12 -4.86
CA VAL A 31 -3.13 -6.29 -4.70
C VAL A 31 -3.44 -6.55 -3.24
N LEU A 32 -4.52 -7.29 -2.99
CA LEU A 32 -4.93 -7.66 -1.64
C LEU A 32 -3.90 -8.63 -1.03
N ALA A 33 -3.32 -8.27 0.11
CA ALA A 33 -2.50 -9.17 0.92
C ALA A 33 -3.40 -10.15 1.70
N LEU A 34 -3.01 -11.43 1.74
CA LEU A 34 -3.77 -12.49 2.42
C LEU A 34 -3.27 -12.77 3.85
N CYS A 35 -2.28 -12.00 4.29
CA CYS A 35 -1.66 -12.05 5.61
C CYS A 35 -1.02 -10.68 5.89
N ARG A 36 -1.15 -10.17 7.12
CA ARG A 36 -0.61 -8.83 7.50
C ARG A 36 0.91 -8.74 7.38
N GLU A 37 1.59 -9.86 7.59
CA GLU A 37 3.06 -9.98 7.51
C GLU A 37 3.48 -10.95 6.39
N GLY A 38 2.58 -11.20 5.42
CA GLY A 38 2.83 -12.08 4.30
C GLY A 38 3.43 -11.35 3.11
N TYR A 39 4.67 -11.68 2.74
CA TYR A 39 5.38 -11.06 1.63
C TYR A 39 5.34 -11.91 0.34
N ARG A 40 4.60 -13.03 0.36
CA ARG A 40 4.44 -13.94 -0.77
C ARG A 40 2.97 -14.31 -0.94
N TRP A 41 2.58 -14.64 -2.17
CA TRP A 41 1.22 -15.13 -2.48
C TRP A 41 0.77 -16.34 -1.68
N ARG A 42 1.72 -17.20 -1.28
CA ARG A 42 1.46 -18.39 -0.47
C ARG A 42 1.34 -18.10 1.02
N ASP A 43 1.66 -16.89 1.45
CA ASP A 43 1.56 -16.49 2.85
C ASP A 43 0.11 -16.12 3.12
N VAL A 44 -0.62 -17.05 3.74
CA VAL A 44 -2.05 -16.93 4.00
C VAL A 44 -2.29 -17.11 5.49
N SER A 45 -2.98 -16.15 6.11
CA SER A 45 -3.38 -16.20 7.51
C SER A 45 -4.90 -16.35 7.60
N PRO A 46 -5.44 -17.51 7.99
CA PRO A 46 -6.88 -17.69 8.14
C PRO A 46 -7.50 -16.70 9.14
N GLY A 47 -6.76 -16.32 10.19
CA GLY A 47 -7.20 -15.32 11.17
C GLY A 47 -7.35 -13.93 10.56
N ASP A 48 -6.33 -13.45 9.83
CA ASP A 48 -6.40 -12.15 9.15
C ASP A 48 -7.50 -12.12 8.09
N LEU A 49 -7.68 -13.22 7.36
CA LEU A 49 -8.76 -13.36 6.38
C LEU A 49 -10.14 -13.31 7.05
N ALA A 50 -10.33 -13.99 8.18
CA ALA A 50 -11.58 -13.98 8.92
C ALA A 50 -11.91 -12.58 9.45
N GLU A 51 -10.93 -11.86 10.00
CA GLU A 51 -11.11 -10.47 10.44
C GLU A 51 -11.46 -9.54 9.26
N MET A 52 -10.75 -9.68 8.15
CA MET A 52 -10.98 -8.89 6.94
C MET A 52 -12.37 -9.13 6.36
N VAL A 53 -12.79 -10.38 6.23
CA VAL A 53 -14.11 -10.77 5.70
C VAL A 53 -15.23 -10.40 6.67
N GLY A 54 -14.98 -10.45 7.98
CA GLY A 54 -15.93 -10.01 9.02
C GLY A 54 -16.13 -8.49 9.04
N TYR A 55 -15.24 -7.71 8.43
CA TYR A 55 -15.31 -6.26 8.45
C TYR A 55 -16.21 -5.71 7.34
N ARG A 56 -17.28 -4.98 7.72
CA ARG A 56 -18.22 -4.37 6.75
C ARG A 56 -17.54 -3.43 5.75
N GLY A 57 -16.53 -2.67 6.18
CA GLY A 57 -15.81 -1.74 5.31
C GLY A 57 -15.10 -2.44 4.15
N PHE A 58 -14.63 -3.68 4.36
CA PHE A 58 -14.01 -4.48 3.30
C PHE A 58 -14.98 -4.74 2.15
N TRP A 59 -16.20 -5.17 2.44
CA TRP A 59 -17.21 -5.45 1.41
C TRP A 59 -17.65 -4.20 0.65
N ASN A 60 -17.81 -3.09 1.36
CA ASN A 60 -18.12 -1.81 0.74
C ASN A 60 -17.00 -1.34 -0.19
N MET A 61 -15.74 -1.49 0.23
CA MET A 61 -14.56 -1.18 -0.58
C MET A 61 -14.47 -2.12 -1.80
N ALA A 62 -14.65 -3.43 -1.60
CA ALA A 62 -14.61 -4.42 -2.66
C ALA A 62 -15.68 -4.13 -3.73
N GLY A 63 -16.91 -3.81 -3.33
CA GLY A 63 -17.97 -3.41 -4.26
C GLY A 63 -17.64 -2.16 -5.08
N LYS A 64 -16.90 -1.20 -4.51
CA LYS A 64 -16.46 0.02 -5.20
C LYS A 64 -15.32 -0.26 -6.19
N TYR A 65 -14.39 -1.16 -5.87
CA TYR A 65 -13.11 -1.30 -6.56
C TYR A 65 -12.83 -2.66 -7.21
N TRP A 66 -13.79 -3.60 -7.22
CA TRP A 66 -13.59 -4.98 -7.70
C TRP A 66 -13.01 -5.07 -9.12
N LYS A 67 -13.47 -4.23 -10.07
CA LYS A 67 -12.98 -4.25 -11.46
C LYS A 67 -11.49 -3.94 -11.53
N THR A 68 -11.07 -2.91 -10.81
CA THR A 68 -9.66 -2.50 -10.71
C THR A 68 -8.86 -3.61 -10.02
N GLY A 69 -9.34 -4.09 -8.87
CA GLY A 69 -8.68 -5.15 -8.10
C GLY A 69 -8.40 -6.41 -8.92
N MET A 70 -9.38 -6.90 -9.69
CA MET A 70 -9.18 -8.08 -10.56
C MET A 70 -8.09 -7.86 -11.62
N GLY A 71 -8.03 -6.67 -12.21
CA GLY A 71 -7.00 -6.32 -13.19
C GLY A 71 -5.59 -6.34 -12.57
N GLU A 72 -5.46 -5.82 -11.36
CA GLU A 72 -4.21 -5.84 -10.60
C GLU A 72 -3.81 -7.26 -10.20
N MET A 73 -4.75 -8.06 -9.70
CA MET A 73 -4.53 -9.48 -9.35
C MET A 73 -3.99 -10.26 -10.56
N HIS A 74 -4.65 -10.12 -11.72
CA HIS A 74 -4.24 -10.79 -12.94
C HIS A 74 -2.81 -10.40 -13.36
N ARG A 75 -2.49 -9.11 -13.34
CA ARG A 75 -1.14 -8.64 -13.69
C ARG A 75 -0.10 -9.06 -12.64
N SER A 76 -0.47 -9.19 -11.37
CA SER A 76 0.46 -9.63 -10.33
C SER A 76 0.79 -11.13 -10.41
N LEU A 77 -0.12 -11.95 -10.92
CA LEU A 77 0.08 -13.40 -11.07
C LEU A 77 0.64 -13.81 -12.44
N SER A 78 0.49 -12.95 -13.47
CA SER A 78 0.95 -13.23 -14.82
C SER A 78 2.14 -12.36 -15.22
N LYS A 79 3.33 -12.97 -15.32
CA LYS A 79 4.54 -12.30 -15.83
C LYS A 79 4.29 -11.66 -17.20
N THR A 80 3.60 -12.35 -18.10
CA THR A 80 3.25 -11.86 -19.44
C THR A 80 2.36 -10.62 -19.39
N ALA A 81 1.31 -10.63 -18.55
CA ALA A 81 0.41 -9.49 -18.41
C ALA A 81 1.14 -8.27 -17.79
N PHE A 82 2.04 -8.53 -16.85
CA PHE A 82 2.89 -7.50 -16.25
C PHE A 82 3.85 -6.87 -17.27
N THR A 83 4.59 -7.69 -18.04
CA THR A 83 5.47 -7.20 -19.11
C THR A 83 4.69 -6.35 -20.12
N LYS A 84 3.53 -6.82 -20.57
CA LYS A 84 2.69 -6.07 -21.53
C LYS A 84 2.21 -4.73 -20.98
N ALA A 85 1.95 -4.64 -19.66
CA ALA A 85 1.60 -3.37 -19.03
C ALA A 85 2.81 -2.42 -19.00
N LEU A 86 3.99 -2.91 -18.63
CA LEU A 86 5.24 -2.14 -18.59
C LEU A 86 5.67 -1.64 -19.97
N GLN A 87 5.43 -2.42 -21.02
CA GLN A 87 5.72 -2.07 -22.41
C GLN A 87 4.97 -0.82 -22.91
N ARG A 88 3.90 -0.40 -22.22
CA ARG A 88 3.25 0.90 -22.51
C ARG A 88 4.14 2.09 -22.17
N LEU A 89 5.07 1.93 -21.22
CA LEU A 89 6.03 2.95 -20.80
C LEU A 89 7.42 2.71 -21.42
N LEU A 90 7.81 1.43 -21.60
CA LEU A 90 9.08 1.04 -22.18
C LEU A 90 8.89 -0.08 -23.21
N PRO A 91 8.59 0.24 -24.49
CA PRO A 91 8.23 -0.75 -25.51
C PRO A 91 9.30 -1.80 -25.80
N ALA A 92 10.58 -1.46 -25.58
CA ALA A 92 11.71 -2.36 -25.82
C ALA A 92 11.92 -3.41 -24.70
N LEU A 93 11.15 -3.35 -23.61
CA LEU A 93 11.30 -4.29 -22.49
C LEU A 93 10.85 -5.70 -22.90
N GLU A 94 11.71 -6.69 -22.67
CA GLU A 94 11.40 -8.10 -22.83
C GLU A 94 11.16 -8.80 -21.48
N ALA A 95 10.44 -9.92 -21.49
CA ALA A 95 10.18 -10.68 -20.26
C ALA A 95 11.47 -11.29 -19.66
N THR A 96 12.49 -11.50 -20.48
CA THR A 96 13.84 -11.97 -20.13
C THR A 96 14.65 -10.93 -19.36
N ASP A 97 14.34 -9.64 -19.52
CA ASP A 97 15.01 -8.54 -18.81
C ASP A 97 14.54 -8.41 -17.34
N MET A 98 13.48 -9.15 -16.96
CA MET A 98 12.86 -9.05 -15.66
C MET A 98 13.13 -10.27 -14.79
N THR A 99 13.64 -10.01 -13.59
CA THR A 99 13.74 -10.97 -12.49
C THR A 99 12.73 -10.63 -11.39
N PRO A 100 12.28 -11.62 -10.59
CA PRO A 100 11.43 -11.34 -9.44
C PRO A 100 12.14 -10.43 -8.43
N ALA A 101 11.44 -9.39 -7.97
CA ALA A 101 11.87 -8.52 -6.88
C ALA A 101 11.10 -8.84 -5.58
N GLY A 102 11.46 -8.16 -4.50
CA GLY A 102 10.72 -8.25 -3.23
C GLY A 102 9.29 -7.72 -3.35
N ALA A 103 8.45 -8.09 -2.39
CA ALA A 103 7.13 -7.49 -2.19
C ALA A 103 7.14 -6.67 -0.90
N GLY A 104 6.15 -5.77 -0.76
CA GLY A 104 5.89 -5.04 0.47
C GLY A 104 4.41 -5.09 0.82
N VAL A 105 4.10 -5.14 2.11
CA VAL A 105 2.72 -5.03 2.61
C VAL A 105 2.51 -3.62 3.14
N ARG A 106 1.51 -2.92 2.60
CA ARG A 106 1.11 -1.60 3.08
C ARG A 106 -0.12 -1.74 3.96
N ALA A 107 0.00 -1.33 5.22
CA ALA A 107 -1.16 -1.11 6.07
C ALA A 107 -1.93 0.11 5.55
N GLN A 108 -3.18 -0.10 5.13
CA GLN A 108 -4.07 0.94 4.62
C GLN A 108 -5.38 0.84 5.40
N ALA A 109 -5.70 1.88 6.17
CA ALA A 109 -6.97 1.92 6.88
C ALA A 109 -8.14 2.06 5.89
N VAL A 110 -9.18 1.26 6.12
CA VAL A 110 -10.45 1.28 5.38
C VAL A 110 -11.53 1.69 6.38
N ALA A 111 -12.31 2.71 6.06
CA ALA A 111 -13.42 3.15 6.90
C ALA A 111 -14.64 2.23 6.73
N PRO A 112 -15.63 2.27 7.65
CA PRO A 112 -16.81 1.39 7.58
C PRO A 112 -17.65 1.55 6.30
N ASP A 113 -17.59 2.71 5.65
CA ASP A 113 -18.25 2.99 4.36
C ASP A 113 -17.46 2.49 3.14
N GLY A 114 -16.29 1.88 3.36
CA GLY A 114 -15.39 1.37 2.32
C GLY A 114 -14.50 2.43 1.67
N SER A 115 -14.42 3.65 2.20
CA SER A 115 -13.41 4.64 1.79
C SER A 115 -12.02 4.25 2.31
N LEU A 116 -10.98 4.54 1.52
CA LEU A 116 -9.59 4.40 1.94
C LEU A 116 -9.20 5.70 2.66
N VAL A 117 -8.58 5.59 3.84
CA VAL A 117 -8.12 6.77 4.58
C VAL A 117 -6.82 7.27 3.95
N ASP A 118 -6.87 8.42 3.29
CA ASP A 118 -5.73 8.92 2.50
C ASP A 118 -4.64 9.63 3.33
N ASP A 119 -4.97 10.12 4.53
CA ASP A 119 -4.08 10.90 5.39
C ASP A 119 -3.77 10.19 6.73
N PHE A 120 -2.86 10.76 7.53
CA PHE A 120 -2.56 10.28 8.86
C PHE A 120 -3.81 10.27 9.73
N ARG A 121 -4.01 9.17 10.44
CA ARG A 121 -5.08 9.05 11.44
C ARG A 121 -4.47 8.71 12.78
N ILE A 122 -4.44 9.70 13.66
CA ILE A 122 -3.91 9.56 15.01
C ILE A 122 -5.07 9.64 16.00
N GLY A 123 -5.27 8.59 16.78
CA GLY A 123 -6.22 8.54 17.89
C GLY A 123 -5.50 8.79 19.21
N ARG A 124 -6.18 9.44 20.16
CA ARG A 124 -5.69 9.56 21.54
C ARG A 124 -6.72 8.95 22.48
N ASP A 125 -6.23 8.22 23.47
CA ASP A 125 -7.03 7.75 24.60
C ASP A 125 -6.19 7.81 25.87
N GLN A 126 -6.71 8.36 26.96
CA GLN A 126 -6.05 8.54 28.27
C GLN A 126 -4.51 8.71 28.22
N SER A 127 -3.78 7.59 28.30
CA SER A 127 -2.32 7.50 28.32
C SER A 127 -1.77 6.71 27.12
N MET A 128 -2.42 6.80 25.96
CA MET A 128 -2.05 6.12 24.73
C MET A 128 -2.28 7.03 23.52
N ILE A 129 -1.34 6.98 22.57
CA ILE A 129 -1.45 7.60 21.26
C ILE A 129 -1.37 6.49 20.23
N HIS A 130 -2.39 6.37 19.39
CA HIS A 130 -2.52 5.34 18.37
C HIS A 130 -2.32 5.94 16.98
N VAL A 131 -1.28 5.50 16.27
CA VAL A 131 -1.12 5.79 14.85
C VAL A 131 -1.90 4.74 14.07
N LEU A 132 -3.16 5.07 13.72
CA LEU A 132 -4.11 4.15 13.10
C LEU A 132 -3.96 4.08 11.57
N ASN A 133 -3.44 5.13 10.96
CA ASN A 133 -3.14 5.18 9.53
C ASN A 133 -1.94 6.08 9.31
N ALA A 134 -0.96 5.59 8.56
CA ALA A 134 0.23 6.33 8.14
C ALA A 134 0.55 5.98 6.69
N PRO A 135 -0.25 6.45 5.73
CA PRO A 135 -0.11 6.09 4.33
C PRO A 135 1.10 6.78 3.68
N SER A 136 1.45 6.34 2.47
CA SER A 136 2.56 6.94 1.71
C SER A 136 2.33 8.44 1.44
N PRO A 137 3.37 9.30 1.57
CA PRO A 137 4.77 8.96 1.80
C PRO A 137 5.19 9.05 3.29
N ALA A 138 4.67 8.14 4.14
CA ALA A 138 5.01 8.08 5.57
C ALA A 138 6.51 8.09 5.90
N ALA A 139 7.35 7.45 5.08
CA ALA A 139 8.80 7.48 5.30
C ALA A 139 9.38 8.89 5.10
N THR A 140 8.90 9.61 4.08
CA THR A 140 9.34 10.98 3.77
C THR A 140 8.87 11.99 4.83
N SER A 141 7.66 11.82 5.37
CA SER A 141 7.12 12.68 6.43
C SER A 141 7.42 12.20 7.85
N SER A 142 8.22 11.13 8.00
CA SER A 142 8.44 10.44 9.29
C SER A 142 8.93 11.37 10.40
N LEU A 143 9.87 12.27 10.11
CA LEU A 143 10.38 13.24 11.09
C LEU A 143 9.31 14.22 11.55
N SER A 144 8.54 14.79 10.62
CA SER A 144 7.47 15.76 10.92
C SER A 144 6.33 15.12 11.70
N ILE A 145 5.99 13.87 11.39
CA ILE A 145 5.00 13.10 12.16
C ILE A 145 5.55 12.73 13.53
N GLY A 146 6.82 12.36 13.61
CA GLY A 146 7.50 12.06 14.88
C GLY A 146 7.45 13.25 15.83
N GLU A 147 7.76 14.45 15.33
CA GLU A 147 7.63 15.72 16.06
C GLU A 147 6.17 15.96 16.47
N SER A 148 5.23 15.83 15.53
CA SER A 148 3.80 15.97 15.84
C SER A 148 3.37 15.04 16.97
N ILE A 149 3.75 13.75 16.92
CA ILE A 149 3.43 12.75 17.96
C ILE A 149 4.08 13.10 19.30
N ALA A 150 5.33 13.57 19.29
CA ALA A 150 6.03 13.99 20.50
C ALA A 150 5.30 15.17 21.18
N ASP A 151 4.85 16.15 20.39
CA ASP A 151 4.03 17.27 20.89
C ASP A 151 2.70 16.77 21.46
N LEU A 152 2.05 15.80 20.80
CA LEU A 152 0.81 15.20 21.32
C LEU A 152 1.04 14.45 22.65
N ALA A 153 2.26 13.96 22.89
CA ALA A 153 2.66 13.23 24.08
C ALA A 153 3.05 14.17 25.24
N ALA A 154 3.37 15.44 24.98
CA ALA A 154 3.79 16.39 26.00
C ALA A 154 2.69 16.60 27.07
N GLU A 155 1.44 16.81 26.66
CA GLU A 155 0.32 17.02 27.60
C GLU A 155 -0.04 15.79 28.45
N PRO A 156 -0.25 14.58 27.88
CA PRO A 156 -0.74 13.43 28.66
C PRO A 156 0.35 12.76 29.50
N PHE A 157 1.62 12.87 29.09
CA PHE A 157 2.73 12.15 29.72
C PHE A 157 3.71 13.06 30.47
N GLY A 158 3.54 14.39 30.41
CA GLY A 158 4.37 15.36 31.12
C GLY A 158 5.82 15.38 30.64
N TRP A 159 6.08 15.07 29.38
CA TRP A 159 7.42 15.13 28.79
C TRP A 159 7.85 16.59 28.58
N PRO A 160 9.12 16.94 28.87
CA PRO A 160 9.65 18.25 28.56
C PRO A 160 9.76 18.39 27.03
N SER A 161 9.03 19.38 26.50
CA SER A 161 9.11 19.89 25.13
C SER A 161 10.43 20.60 24.87
#